data_AF-A0A8C3LGN2-F1
#
_entry.id   AF-A0A8C3LGN2-F1
#
_cell.length_a   1.000
_cell.length_b   1.000
_cell.length_c   1.000
_cell.angle_alpha   90.00
_cell.angle_beta   90.00
_cell.angle_gamma   90.00
#
_symmetry.space_group_name_H-M   'P 1'
#
loop_
_entity.id
_entity.type
_entity.pdbx_description
1 polymer ?
#
loop_
_entity_poly.entity_id
_entity_poly.type
_entity_poly.pdbx_seq_one_letter_code
_entity_poly.pdbx_strand_id
1 'polypeptide(L)' 'MNRVQLLGRVGQDPIMRQVDGKNPVTIFSLATNEMWRTGENEVAQTGDISQKTTWHRISVFRPGLRDVTYQYVKKG' A
#
# COMPACT_ATOMS: atom_id res chain seq x y z
N MET A 1 20.14 -7.87 3.31
CA MET A 1 18.87 -7.98 4.06
C MET A 1 17.79 -7.24 3.28
N ASN A 2 16.63 -7.85 3.03
CA ASN A 2 15.51 -7.22 2.32
C ASN A 2 14.27 -7.26 3.22
N ARG A 3 13.83 -6.10 3.71
CA ARG A 3 12.67 -5.94 4.59
C ARG A 3 12.00 -4.61 4.29
N VAL A 4 10.67 -4.63 4.15
CA VAL A 4 9.85 -3.45 3.94
C VAL A 4 8.78 -3.38 5.04
N GLN A 5 8.53 -2.19 5.59
CA GLN A 5 7.45 -1.92 6.54
C GLN A 5 6.65 -0.73 6.01
N LEU A 6 5.34 -0.89 5.84
CA LEU A 6 4.45 0.13 5.29
C LEU A 6 3.28 0.34 6.24
N LEU A 7 2.86 1.60 6.37
CA LEU A 7 1.63 2.00 7.06
C LEU A 7 0.85 2.90 6.12
N GLY A 8 -0.40 2.56 5.84
CA GLY A 8 -1.19 3.21 4.81
C GLY A 8 -2.63 2.75 4.78
N ARG A 9 -3.37 3.22 3.77
CA ARG A 9 -4.79 2.92 3.57
C ARG A 9 -4.99 1.95 2.41
N VAL A 10 -6.02 1.11 2.51
CA VAL A 10 -6.30 0.10 1.48
C VAL A 10 -7.14 0.71 0.37
N GLY A 11 -6.63 0.68 -0.87
CA GLY A 11 -7.28 1.34 -2.01
C GLY A 11 -8.48 0.61 -2.60
N GLN A 12 -8.48 -0.72 -2.49
CA GLN A 12 -9.51 -1.59 -3.03
C GLN A 12 -9.64 -2.84 -2.15
N ASP A 13 -10.82 -3.45 -2.15
CA ASP A 13 -11.03 -4.71 -1.44
C ASP A 13 -10.05 -5.79 -1.92
N PRO A 14 -9.51 -6.63 -1.03
CA PRO A 14 -8.60 -7.68 -1.43
C PRO A 14 -9.25 -8.69 -2.36
N ILE A 15 -8.53 -9.07 -3.42
CA ILE A 15 -8.97 -10.05 -4.40
C ILE A 15 -8.16 -11.33 -4.20
N MET A 16 -8.84 -12.46 -4.04
CA MET A 16 -8.20 -13.78 -4.05
C MET A 16 -8.08 -14.27 -5.48
N ARG A 17 -6.85 -14.55 -5.93
CA ARG A 17 -6.55 -15.13 -7.24
C ARG A 17 -5.97 -16.52 -7.04
N GLN A 18 -6.47 -17.48 -7.81
CA GLN A 18 -5.95 -18.85 -7.84
C GLN A 18 -5.66 -19.23 -9.29
N VAL A 19 -4.49 -19.81 -9.55
CA VAL A 19 -4.13 -20.40 -10.84
C VAL A 19 -4.17 -21.91 -10.67
N ASP A 20 -5.05 -22.57 -11.42
CA ASP A 20 -5.18 -24.04 -11.53
C ASP A 20 -5.23 -24.80 -10.21
N GLY A 21 -5.87 -24.22 -9.19
CA GLY A 21 -6.04 -24.87 -7.90
C GLY A 21 -4.82 -24.81 -6.96
N LYS A 22 -3.61 -24.55 -7.47
CA LYS A 22 -2.38 -24.93 -6.75
C LYS A 22 -1.73 -23.87 -5.87
N ASN A 23 -2.06 -22.58 -5.99
CA ASN A 23 -1.48 -21.53 -5.13
C ASN A 23 -2.40 -20.29 -5.04
N PRO A 24 -3.32 -20.22 -4.06
CA PRO A 24 -4.15 -19.04 -3.88
C PRO A 24 -3.32 -17.88 -3.32
N VAL A 25 -3.55 -16.67 -3.84
CA VAL A 25 -2.87 -15.42 -3.46
C VAL A 25 -3.91 -14.33 -3.24
N THR A 26 -3.81 -13.60 -2.13
CA THR A 26 -4.64 -12.41 -1.88
C THR A 26 -3.87 -11.17 -2.30
N ILE A 27 -4.49 -10.31 -3.11
CA ILE A 27 -3.86 -9.12 -3.69
C ILE A 27 -4.69 -7.88 -3.34
N PHE A 28 -4.03 -6.80 -2.90
CA PHE A 28 -4.66 -5.51 -2.65
C PHE A 28 -3.67 -4.36 -2.89
N SER A 29 -4.17 -3.13 -2.96
CA SER A 29 -3.34 -1.92 -3.05
C SER A 29 -3.31 -1.14 -1.74
N LEU A 30 -2.15 -0.59 -1.40
CA LEU A 30 -1.94 0.24 -0.21
C LEU A 30 -1.39 1.62 -0.61
N ALA A 31 -2.08 2.68 -0.20
CA ALA A 31 -1.61 4.06 -0.36
C ALA A 31 -0.80 4.50 0.86
N THR A 32 0.40 5.04 0.63
CA THR A 32 1.15 5.80 1.63
C THR A 32 1.27 7.25 1.15
N ASN A 33 1.26 8.20 2.08
CA ASN A 33 1.38 9.62 1.77
C ASN A 33 2.69 10.14 2.37
N GLU A 34 3.41 10.91 1.56
CA GLU A 34 4.54 11.72 2.00
C GLU A 34 4.12 13.18 1.88
N MET A 35 4.38 13.97 2.92
CA MET A 35 4.15 15.41 2.94
C MET A 35 5.49 16.09 3.21
N TRP A 36 5.87 17.04 2.38
CA TRP A 36 7.07 17.85 2.57
C TRP A 36 6.76 19.31 2.28
N ARG A 37 7.46 20.19 2.99
CA ARG A 37 7.41 21.62 2.72
C ARG A 37 8.44 21.91 1.64
N THR A 38 8.02 22.57 0.57
CA THR A 38 8.96 23.06 -0.44
C THR A 38 9.59 24.33 0.12
N GLY A 39 10.87 24.28 0.52
CA GLY A 39 11.61 25.45 0.98
C GLY A 39 12.74 25.12 1.96
N GLU A 40 13.82 24.52 1.47
CA GLU A 40 15.09 24.47 2.21
C GLU A 40 16.28 25.00 1.39
N ASN A 41 16.14 25.19 0.07
CA ASN A 41 17.16 25.85 -0.75
C ASN A 41 16.49 26.70 -1.84
N GLU A 42 16.89 27.98 -1.85
CA GLU A 42 16.66 29.03 -2.86
C GLU A 42 15.26 29.64 -2.97
N VAL A 43 15.20 30.89 -2.47
CA VAL A 43 14.21 31.95 -2.70
C VAL A 43 12.76 31.54 -2.44
N ALA A 44 12.38 31.71 -1.17
CA ALA A 44 11.02 31.66 -0.69
C ALA A 44 10.05 32.45 -1.59
N GLN A 45 9.29 31.73 -2.41
CA GLN A 45 7.97 32.14 -2.83
C GLN A 45 7.02 31.00 -2.46
N THR A 46 6.34 31.22 -1.33
CA THR A 46 5.07 30.57 -0.95
C THR A 46 5.19 29.19 -0.32
N GLY A 47 4.71 29.11 0.94
CA GLY A 47 4.73 27.94 1.81
C GLY A 47 3.74 26.85 1.41
N ASP A 48 3.87 26.32 0.19
CA ASP A 48 3.03 25.24 -0.30
C ASP A 48 3.51 23.89 0.28
N ILE A 49 2.61 23.23 1.03
CA ILE A 49 2.80 21.85 1.47
C ILE A 49 2.52 20.95 0.29
N SER A 50 3.55 20.27 -0.21
CA SER A 50 3.40 19.29 -1.28
C SER A 50 3.08 17.92 -0.68
N GLN A 51 2.15 17.20 -1.31
CA GLN A 51 1.76 15.84 -0.95
C GLN A 51 1.97 14.90 -2.14
N LYS A 52 2.58 13.74 -1.89
CA LYS A 52 2.72 12.64 -2.87
C LYS A 52 2.14 11.38 -2.28
N THR A 53 1.29 10.73 -3.05
CA THR A 53 0.73 9.42 -2.72
C THR A 53 1.43 8.34 -3.53
N THR A 54 1.96 7.33 -2.86
CA THR A 54 2.57 6.15 -3.48
C THR A 54 1.67 4.94 -3.29
N TRP A 55 1.35 4.28 -4.40
CA TRP A 55 0.52 3.07 -4.42
C TRP A 55 1.38 1.82 -4.47
N HIS A 56 1.23 0.96 -3.47
CA HIS A 56 1.94 -0.30 -3.34
C HIS A 56 1.00 -1.45 -3.69
N ARG A 57 1.47 -2.42 -4.47
CA ARG A 57 0.73 -3.65 -4.75
C ARG A 57 1.21 -4.76 -3.83
N ILE A 58 0.35 -5.21 -2.92
CA ILE A 58 0.67 -6.22 -1.91
C ILE A 58 0.14 -7.58 -2.36
N SER A 59 0.98 -8.62 -2.28
CA SER A 59 0.60 -10.00 -2.60
C SER A 59 0.89 -10.91 -1.40
N VAL A 60 -0.14 -11.56 -0.86
CA VAL A 60 -0.05 -12.41 0.34
C VAL A 60 -0.19 -13.87 -0.06
N PHE A 61 0.88 -14.64 0.14
CA PHE A 61 0.97 -16.05 -0.23
C PHE A 61 0.78 -17.01 0.94
N ARG A 62 1.13 -16.58 2.17
CA ARG A 62 1.06 -17.43 3.37
C ARG A 62 -0.40 -17.80 3.66
N PRO A 63 -0.80 -19.08 3.71
CA PRO A 63 -2.21 -19.49 3.79
C PRO A 63 -3.01 -18.79 4.90
N GLY A 64 -2.53 -18.85 6.15
CA GLY A 64 -3.23 -18.21 7.28
C GLY A 64 -3.37 -16.69 7.15
N LEU A 65 -2.30 -15.99 6.73
CA LEU A 65 -2.36 -14.53 6.56
C LEU A 65 -3.21 -14.13 5.35
N ARG A 66 -3.16 -14.92 4.28
CA ARG A 66 -3.92 -14.70 3.05
C ARG A 66 -5.41 -14.73 3.33
N ASP A 67 -5.86 -15.73 4.08
CA ASP A 67 -7.28 -15.96 4.37
C ASP A 67 -7.79 -14.89 5.34
N VAL A 68 -7.01 -14.53 6.36
CA VAL A 68 -7.29 -13.41 7.26
C VAL A 68 -7.36 -12.08 6.49
N THR A 69 -6.39 -11.82 5.60
CA THR A 69 -6.39 -10.59 4.78
C THR A 69 -7.67 -10.52 3.94
N TYR A 70 -8.05 -11.62 3.29
CA TYR A 70 -9.24 -11.65 2.45
C TYR A 70 -10.55 -11.45 3.24
N GLN A 71 -10.64 -12.05 4.44
CA GLN A 71 -11.84 -11.97 5.28
C GLN A 71 -12.02 -10.57 5.90
N TYR A 72 -10.95 -10.00 6.46
CA TYR A 72 -11.05 -8.84 7.34
C TYR A 72 -10.59 -7.53 6.71
N VAL A 73 -9.71 -7.55 5.72
CA VAL A 73 -9.27 -6.30 5.07
C VAL A 73 -10.34 -5.86 4.07
N LYS A 74 -10.67 -4.57 4.13
CA LYS A 74 -11.61 -3.88 3.24
C LYS A 74 -11.00 -2.57 2.76
N LYS A 75 -11.53 -2.03 1.68
CA LYS A 75 -11.22 -0.69 1.20
C LYS A 75 -11.47 0.33 2.33
N GLY A 76 -10.47 1.15 2.63
CA GLY A 76 -10.49 2.11 3.74
C GLY A 76 -9.11 2.57 4.14
#